data_AF-A0A968FSA6-F1
#
_entry.id   AF-A0A968FSA6-F1
#
_cell.length_a   1.000
_cell.length_b   1.000
_cell.length_c   1.000
_cell.angle_alpha   90.00
_cell.angle_beta   90.00
_cell.angle_gamma   90.00
#
_symmetry.space_group_name_H-M   'P 1'
#
loop_
_entity.id
_entity.type
_entity.pdbx_description
1 polymer ?
#
loop_
_entity_poly.entity_id
_entity_poly.type
_entity_poly.pdbx_seq_one_letter_code
_entity_poly.pdbx_strand_id
1 'polypeptide(L)'
;MVIISGRVKISPRGTKNVAFLSSGDIMGQIPDWEHVPLTAGATVVTDQVLVVAISLSELKRLFRLYPSFYGTVYQKLKRLESALC
;
A
#
# COMPACT_ATOMS: atom_id res chain seq x y z
N MET A 1 2.25 1.95 -5.33
CA MET A 1 3.29 2.98 -5.09
C MET A 1 4.15 2.53 -3.92
N VAL A 2 5.46 2.71 -4.00
CA VAL A 2 6.41 2.38 -2.91
C VAL A 2 6.97 3.67 -2.34
N ILE A 3 6.96 3.83 -1.02
CA ILE A 3 7.51 5.01 -0.35
C ILE A 3 9.03 4.85 -0.25
N ILE A 4 9.77 5.85 -0.73
CA ILE A 4 11.24 5.92 -0.64
C ILE A 4 11.67 6.78 0.54
N SER A 5 10.91 7.83 0.86
CA SER A 5 11.18 8.72 1.99
C SER A 5 9.93 9.47 2.42
N GLY A 6 9.90 9.89 3.69
CA GLY A 6 8.78 10.58 4.32
C GLY A 6 7.82 9.65 5.04
N ARG A 7 6.73 10.21 5.56
CA ARG A 7 5.65 9.45 6.22
C ARG A 7 4.28 9.83 5.68
N VAL A 8 3.43 8.81 5.55
CA VAL A 8 2.04 8.94 5.08
C VAL A 8 1.12 8.36 6.13
N LYS A 9 0.06 9.10 6.49
CA LYS A 9 -1.03 8.65 7.33
C LYS A 9 -2.14 8.11 6.45
N ILE A 10 -2.60 6.89 6.71
CA ILE A 10 -3.73 6.25 6.06
C ILE A 10 -4.89 6.22 7.05
N SER A 11 -6.03 6.78 6.64
CA SER A 11 -7.25 6.89 7.47
C SER A 11 -8.46 6.32 6.72
N PRO A 12 -8.93 5.10 7.02
CA PRO A 12 -10.15 4.53 6.45
C PRO A 12 -11.39 5.34 6.85
N ARG A 13 -12.22 5.70 5.86
CA ARG A 13 -13.48 6.42 6.09
C ARG A 13 -14.39 5.61 7.01
N GLY A 14 -14.99 6.29 7.99
CA GLY A 14 -15.92 5.68 8.94
C GLY A 14 -15.27 4.96 10.11
N THR A 15 -13.93 4.95 10.21
CA THR A 15 -13.21 4.35 11.34
C THR A 15 -12.32 5.38 12.04
N LYS A 16 -12.00 5.14 13.31
CA LYS A 16 -10.94 5.88 14.04
C LYS A 16 -9.56 5.25 13.85
N ASN A 17 -9.47 4.16 13.09
CA ASN A 17 -8.23 3.43 12.87
C ASN A 17 -7.32 4.25 11.98
N VAL A 18 -6.02 4.21 12.29
CA VAL A 18 -5.01 4.97 11.56
C VAL A 18 -3.80 4.07 11.38
N ALA A 19 -3.28 4.00 10.15
CA ALA A 19 -1.99 3.40 9.88
C ALA A 19 -1.00 4.47 9.43
N PHE A 20 0.26 4.32 9.84
CA PHE A 20 1.35 5.16 9.37
C PHE A 20 2.26 4.31 8.49
N LEU A 21 2.49 4.79 7.28
CA LEU A 21 3.39 4.18 6.30
C LEU A 21 4.64 5.03 6.18
N SER A 22 5.77 4.37 5.94
CA SER A 22 7.10 4.95 5.90
C SER A 22 7.94 4.33 4.77
N SER A 23 9.22 4.64 4.73
CA SER A 23 10.15 4.11 3.72
C SER A 23 10.10 2.58 3.64
N GLY A 24 9.91 2.06 2.43
CA GLY A 24 9.79 0.64 2.13
C GLY A 24 8.35 0.09 2.18
N ASP A 25 7.40 0.86 2.71
CA ASP A 25 6.00 0.48 2.69
C ASP A 25 5.35 0.75 1.33
N ILE A 26 4.30 -0.03 1.05
CA ILE A 26 3.58 -0.01 -0.23
C ILE A 26 2.16 0.51 0.02
N MET A 27 1.70 1.40 -0.84
CA MET A 27 0.32 1.92 -0.83
C MET A 27 -0.28 1.98 -2.24
N GLY A 28 -1.61 1.98 -2.31
CA GLY A 28 -2.38 2.06 -3.55
C GLY A 28 -3.03 0.73 -3.93
N GLN A 29 -3.45 0.62 -5.19
CA GLN A 29 -4.21 -0.53 -5.68
C GLN A 29 -3.32 -1.75 -5.87
N ILE A 30 -3.78 -2.89 -5.36
CA ILE A 30 -3.12 -4.20 -5.53
C ILE A 30 -3.89 -4.95 -6.62
N PRO A 31 -3.20 -5.54 -7.61
CA PRO A 31 -3.84 -6.39 -8.60
C PRO A 31 -4.63 -7.52 -7.91
N ASP A 32 -5.81 -7.83 -8.43
CA ASP A 32 -6.69 -8.92 -7.99
C ASP A 32 -7.46 -8.68 -6.68
N TRP A 33 -7.31 -7.50 -6.06
CA TRP A 33 -8.13 -7.01 -4.94
C TRP A 33 -9.21 -6.02 -5.41
N GLU A 34 -10.01 -6.43 -6.40
CA GLU A 34 -11.08 -5.58 -6.96
C GLU A 34 -12.25 -5.35 -5.98
N HIS A 35 -12.38 -6.22 -4.98
CA HIS A 35 -13.50 -6.23 -4.03
C HIS A 35 -13.24 -5.42 -2.75
N VAL A 36 -12.01 -4.92 -2.56
CA VAL A 36 -11.68 -4.07 -1.41
C VAL A 36 -11.89 -2.62 -1.83
N PRO A 37 -13.00 -1.97 -1.43
CA PRO A 37 -13.21 -0.59 -1.79
C PRO A 37 -12.06 0.27 -1.23
N LEU A 38 -11.54 1.17 -2.07
CA LEU A 38 -10.55 2.17 -1.67
C LEU A 38 -11.19 3.13 -0.65
N THR A 39 -11.26 2.72 0.61
CA THR A 39 -11.95 3.44 1.67
C THR A 39 -11.03 4.36 2.45
N ALA A 40 -9.71 4.28 2.26
CA ALA A 40 -8.76 5.03 3.06
C ALA A 40 -8.14 6.22 2.33
N GLY A 41 -8.24 7.40 2.95
CA GLY A 41 -7.52 8.59 2.51
C GLY A 41 -6.06 8.54 2.95
N ALA A 42 -5.15 9.00 2.08
CA ALA A 42 -3.74 9.15 2.38
C ALA A 42 -3.41 10.63 2.59
N THR A 43 -2.77 10.95 3.70
CA THR A 43 -2.33 12.32 4.01
C THR A 43 -0.85 12.32 4.32
N VAL A 44 -0.12 13.23 3.69
CA VAL A 44 1.32 13.44 3.94
C VAL A 44 1.51 14.02 5.35
N VAL A 45 2.43 13.44 6.12
CA VAL A 45 2.73 13.86 7.51
C VAL A 45 4.03 14.67 7.60
N THR A 46 4.96 14.45 6.68
CA THR A 46 6.26 15.14 6.60
C THR A 46 6.24 16.20 5.51
N ASP A 47 7.13 17.20 5.58
CA ASP A 47 7.20 18.29 4.60
C ASP A 47 7.27 17.80 3.15
N GLN A 48 7.96 16.68 2.93
CA GLN A 48 8.04 16.01 1.64
C GLN A 48 7.89 14.50 1.80
N VAL A 49 7.29 13.86 0.79
CA VAL A 49 7.21 12.40 0.65
C VAL A 49 7.61 12.06 -0.77
N LEU A 50 8.53 11.10 -0.89
CA LEU A 50 9.06 10.63 -2.17
C LEU A 50 8.53 9.22 -2.41
N VAL A 51 7.86 9.04 -3.54
CA VAL A 51 7.23 7.77 -3.91
C VAL A 51 7.65 7.35 -5.30
N VAL A 52 7.85 6.04 -5.48
CA VAL A 52 7.94 5.42 -6.79
C VAL A 52 6.55 4.92 -7.17
N ALA A 53 5.97 5.53 -8.20
CA ALA A 53 4.76 5.04 -8.82
C ALA A 53 5.12 3.85 -9.71
N ILE A 54 4.42 2.74 -9.52
CA ILE A 54 4.51 1.55 -10.37
C ILE A 54 3.10 1.37 -10.93
N SER A 55 2.98 1.30 -12.24
CA SER A 55 1.68 1.06 -12.87
C SER A 55 1.17 -0.35 -12.57
N LEU A 56 -0.14 -0.55 -12.65
CA LEU A 56 -0.74 -1.86 -12.38
C LEU A 56 -0.21 -2.95 -13.34
N SER A 57 0.02 -2.59 -14.61
CA SER A 57 0.57 -3.50 -15.62
C SER A 57 2.02 -3.90 -15.31
N GLU A 58 2.86 -2.96 -14.90
CA GLU A 58 4.24 -3.24 -14.45
C GLU A 58 4.27 -4.09 -13.19
N LEU A 59 3.37 -3.81 -12.23
CA LEU A 59 3.28 -4.57 -11.00
C LEU A 59 2.83 -6.03 -11.27
N LYS A 60 1.84 -6.24 -12.15
CA LYS A 60 1.45 -7.58 -12.61
C LYS A 60 2.62 -8.31 -13.28
N ARG A 61 3.42 -7.62 -14.09
CA ARG A 61 4.61 -8.20 -14.72
C ARG A 61 5.68 -8.57 -13.69
N LEU A 62 5.93 -7.71 -12.69
CA LEU A 62 6.88 -7.98 -11.61
C LEU A 62 6.47 -9.19 -10.76
N PHE A 63 5.18 -9.32 -10.42
CA PHE A 63 4.70 -10.47 -9.66
C PHE A 63 4.82 -11.80 -10.42
N ARG A 64 4.66 -11.77 -11.75
CA ARG A 64 4.91 -12.95 -12.60
C ARG A 64 6.41 -13.32 -12.65
N LEU A 65 7.30 -12.33 -12.69
CA LEU A 65 8.75 -12.54 -12.75
C LEU A 65 9.34 -12.96 -11.39
N TYR A 66 8.74 -12.50 -10.28
CA TYR A 66 9.23 -12.75 -8.93
C TYR A 66 8.09 -13.24 -8.00
N PRO A 67 7.69 -14.52 -8.08
CA PRO A 67 6.55 -15.06 -7.32
C PRO A 67 6.78 -15.05 -5.80
N SER A 68 8.02 -15.22 -5.36
CA SER A 68 8.40 -15.15 -3.93
C SER A 68 8.21 -13.75 -3.36
N PHE A 69 8.51 -12.72 -4.15
CA PHE A 69 8.27 -11.33 -3.78
C PHE A 69 6.77 -11.03 -3.64
N TYR A 70 5.94 -11.58 -4.54
CA TYR A 70 4.48 -11.50 -4.42
C TYR A 70 3.99 -12.08 -3.10
N GLY A 71 4.46 -13.28 -2.72
CA GLY A 71 4.09 -13.90 -1.44
C GLY A 71 4.39 -13.03 -0.22
N THR A 72 5.58 -12.42 -0.17
CA THR A 72 5.98 -11.54 0.95
C THR A 72 5.17 -10.24 0.98
N VAL A 73 4.97 -9.61 -0.18
CA VAL A 73 4.18 -8.37 -0.29
C VAL A 73 2.72 -8.64 0.08
N TYR A 74 2.15 -9.72 -0.46
CA TYR A 74 0.78 -10.15 -0.18
C TYR A 74 0.55 -10.46 1.30
N GLN A 75 1.47 -11.17 1.96
CA GLN A 75 1.35 -11.46 3.39
C GLN A 75 1.41 -10.21 4.27
N LYS A 76 2.28 -9.24 3.95
CA LYS A 76 2.31 -7.95 4.66
C LYS A 76 1.01 -7.17 4.48
N LEU A 77 0.46 -7.19 3.26
CA LEU A 77 -0.79 -6.50 2.93
C LEU A 77 -2.02 -7.15 3.59
N LYS A 78 -2.11 -8.49 3.63
CA LYS A 78 -3.16 -9.21 4.36
C LYS A 78 -3.16 -8.92 5.86
N ARG A 79 -1.98 -8.82 6.48
CA ARG A 79 -1.87 -8.43 7.90
C ARG A 79 -2.41 -7.02 8.14
N LEU A 80 -2.15 -6.12 7.19
CA LEU A 80 -2.67 -4.75 7.21
C LEU A 80 -4.19 -4.72 7.03
N GLU A 81 -4.73 -5.50 6.10
CA GLU A 81 -6.18 -5.69 5.92
C GLU A 81 -6.84 -6.16 7.22
N SER A 82 -6.30 -7.21 7.87
CA SER A 82 -6.83 -7.72 9.14
C SER A 82 -6.71 -6.77 10.33
N ALA A 83 -5.85 -5.76 10.25
CA ALA A 83 -5.69 -4.75 11.30
C ALA A 83 -6.59 -3.53 11.08
N LEU A 84 -7.13 -3.36 9.86
CA LEU A 84 -7.94 -2.23 9.45
C LEU A 84 -9.44 -2.55 9.35
N CYS A 85 -9.81 -3.83 9.18
CA CYS A 85 -11.17 -4.37 9.32
C CYS A 85 -11.44 -4.85 10.75
#